data_AF-A0AA85JDI4-F1
#
_entry.id   AF-A0AA85JDI4-F1
#
_cell.length_a   1.000
_cell.length_b   1.000
_cell.length_c   1.000
_cell.angle_alpha   90.00
_cell.angle_beta   90.00
_cell.angle_gamma   90.00
#
_symmetry.space_group_name_H-M   'P 1'
#
loop_
_entity.id
_entity.type
_entity.pdbx_description
1 polymer ?
#
loop_
_entity_poly.entity_id
_entity_poly.type
_entity_poly.pdbx_seq_one_letter_code
_entity_poly.pdbx_strand_id
1 'polypeptide(L)'
;MKKVSIRCVLLLITCLCIAGTILLWLSSNKFVDQYSLAGAVCENHYFRECTQSGNLWLKCVEELNSLVRRQESASREIISTWPPGSITHLIDNRLPVFNLALKIPFAKNAENPLDNRYYRQYLELISNKSVERSRGSWLAASQKRLASAVLSSSDYFLYPQTLNFAEVISDAEKGIPIKTLPINNPELFVIRSPKRTCNPCQKEIVPDLVVVIKSCTYCTEKRSRVRQTFMQKHLWTGINVQFVFVVGIPYPGESNIFVIDGYKHRLKHFWWKSSKKHDNEKWTFMKRLVREADQYEDLLVGFFHDTYFNLTTKLIFTVRWLSAFCSEQIPLFLFVDDDYDLVPRNVVKFYRSHSKEYLRSLTGGQVYSPSIVYRPQSREEINGVWEVTVNEFPWKLYPEFYFGLTYLLGSSIVKRVAIASAFTKPMRIDDAFLGIVLNKLNIKLRHLDVIQISAHEREVLLGAINVPSGTSKNIINWKTGFLK
;
A
#
# COMPACT_ATOMS: atom_id res chain seq x y z
N MET A 1 -75.50 10.32 -27.22
CA MET A 1 -74.70 10.14 -25.99
C MET A 1 -74.24 8.68 -25.90
N LYS A 2 -73.02 8.37 -26.37
CA LYS A 2 -72.47 7.01 -26.27
C LYS A 2 -71.91 6.83 -24.86
N LYS A 3 -72.53 5.96 -24.06
CA LYS A 3 -72.03 5.54 -22.74
C LYS A 3 -70.68 4.85 -22.94
N VAL A 4 -69.59 5.57 -22.71
CA VAL A 4 -68.27 4.94 -22.56
C VAL A 4 -68.35 4.10 -21.30
N SER A 5 -68.26 2.77 -21.47
CA SER A 5 -68.30 1.83 -20.37
C SER A 5 -67.18 2.14 -19.38
N ILE A 6 -67.51 2.27 -18.09
CA ILE A 6 -66.55 2.47 -16.99
C ILE A 6 -65.44 1.40 -17.03
N ARG A 7 -65.72 0.20 -17.55
CA ARG A 7 -64.72 -0.85 -17.77
C ARG A 7 -63.64 -0.46 -18.80
N CYS A 8 -63.98 0.27 -19.86
CA CYS A 8 -63.00 0.74 -20.84
C CYS A 8 -62.07 1.80 -20.25
N VAL A 9 -62.58 2.68 -19.39
CA VAL A 9 -61.78 3.71 -18.72
C VAL A 9 -60.83 3.09 -17.69
N LEU A 10 -61.30 2.10 -16.91
CA LEU A 10 -60.44 1.37 -15.97
C LEU A 10 -59.34 0.56 -16.68
N LEU A 11 -59.64 -0.06 -17.83
CA LEU A 11 -58.64 -0.79 -18.63
C LEU A 11 -57.55 0.14 -19.20
N LEU A 12 -57.93 1.34 -19.63
CA LEU A 12 -56.97 2.35 -20.11
C LEU A 12 -56.07 2.87 -18.98
N ILE A 13 -56.64 3.13 -17.79
CA ILE A 13 -55.86 3.60 -16.63
C ILE A 13 -54.92 2.50 -16.13
N THR A 14 -55.37 1.24 -16.06
CA THR A 14 -54.51 0.11 -15.66
C THR A 14 -53.39 -0.15 -16.68
N CYS A 15 -53.66 -0.09 -17.99
CA CYS A 15 -52.62 -0.17 -19.02
C CYS A 15 -51.61 0.99 -18.94
N LEU A 16 -52.06 2.22 -18.65
CA LEU A 16 -51.17 3.38 -18.50
C LEU A 16 -50.33 3.29 -17.22
N CYS A 17 -50.87 2.77 -16.12
CA CYS A 17 -50.13 2.51 -14.89
C CYS A 17 -49.10 1.39 -15.08
N ILE A 18 -49.45 0.31 -15.80
CA ILE A 18 -48.52 -0.79 -16.12
C ILE A 18 -47.43 -0.32 -17.09
N ALA A 19 -47.77 0.48 -18.10
CA ALA A 19 -46.77 1.08 -18.99
C ALA A 19 -45.87 2.08 -18.24
N GLY A 20 -46.42 2.85 -17.31
CA GLY A 20 -45.68 3.77 -16.44
C GLY A 20 -44.74 3.04 -15.46
N THR A 21 -45.18 1.93 -14.85
CA THR A 21 -44.32 1.11 -13.99
C THR A 21 -43.29 0.34 -14.81
N ILE A 22 -43.59 -0.12 -16.02
CA ILE A 22 -42.62 -0.73 -16.94
C ILE A 22 -41.61 0.33 -17.42
N LEU A 23 -42.02 1.56 -17.70
CA LEU A 23 -41.10 2.66 -18.06
C LEU A 23 -40.25 3.14 -16.88
N LEU A 24 -40.80 3.15 -15.66
CA LEU A 24 -40.04 3.40 -14.42
C LEU A 24 -39.12 2.24 -14.05
N TRP A 25 -39.50 1.00 -14.36
CA TRP A 25 -38.66 -0.19 -14.20
C TRP A 25 -37.57 -0.25 -15.27
N LEU A 26 -37.87 0.14 -16.52
CA LEU A 26 -36.89 0.29 -17.61
C LEU A 26 -36.00 1.54 -17.44
N SER A 27 -36.43 2.57 -16.70
CA SER A 27 -35.57 3.73 -16.38
C SER A 27 -34.71 3.50 -15.14
N SER A 28 -35.15 2.63 -14.21
CA SER A 28 -34.33 2.18 -13.07
C SER A 28 -33.38 1.02 -13.41
N ASN A 29 -33.64 0.24 -14.46
CA ASN A 29 -32.74 -0.80 -14.98
C ASN A 29 -31.83 -0.36 -16.15
N LYS A 30 -31.74 0.93 -16.46
CA LYS A 30 -30.90 1.45 -17.56
C LYS A 30 -29.46 1.82 -17.16
N PHE A 31 -28.84 1.06 -16.25
CA PHE A 31 -27.42 1.23 -15.92
C PHE A 31 -26.60 -0.06 -15.86
N VAL A 32 -27.11 -1.17 -16.39
CA VAL A 32 -26.34 -2.42 -16.49
C VAL A 32 -26.59 -3.05 -17.86
N ASP A 33 -25.87 -2.56 -18.88
CA ASP A 33 -25.38 -3.38 -20.00
C ASP A 33 -24.55 -2.52 -20.97
N GLN A 34 -23.21 -2.57 -20.86
CA GLN A 34 -22.28 -2.63 -22.01
C GLN A 34 -20.77 -2.71 -21.69
N TYR A 35 -20.35 -3.01 -20.46
CA TYR A 35 -18.94 -3.31 -20.18
C TYR A 35 -18.84 -4.64 -19.43
N SER A 36 -17.96 -5.53 -19.89
CA SER A 36 -17.48 -6.59 -19.00
C SER A 36 -16.88 -5.91 -17.76
N LEU A 37 -17.03 -6.51 -16.58
CA LEU A 37 -16.50 -5.96 -15.33
C LEU A 37 -15.01 -5.57 -15.48
N ALA A 38 -14.25 -6.36 -16.24
CA ALA A 38 -12.87 -6.06 -16.63
C ALA A 38 -12.73 -4.77 -17.46
N GLY A 39 -13.57 -4.57 -18.49
CA GLY A 39 -13.58 -3.33 -19.28
C GLY A 39 -13.89 -2.10 -18.42
N ALA A 40 -14.86 -2.20 -17.50
CA ALA A 40 -15.22 -1.11 -16.60
C ALA A 40 -14.06 -0.73 -15.65
N VAL A 41 -13.34 -1.72 -15.11
CA VAL A 41 -12.15 -1.52 -14.29
C VAL A 41 -11.04 -0.83 -15.10
N CYS A 42 -10.79 -1.31 -16.32
CA CYS A 42 -9.75 -0.77 -17.19
C CYS A 42 -9.99 0.69 -17.61
N GLU A 43 -11.25 1.08 -17.76
CA GLU A 43 -11.64 2.47 -18.02
C GLU A 43 -11.74 3.32 -16.75
N ASN A 44 -11.44 2.76 -15.56
CA ASN A 44 -11.61 3.39 -14.26
C ASN A 44 -13.02 3.98 -14.08
N HIS A 45 -14.05 3.26 -14.55
CA HIS A 45 -15.43 3.74 -14.58
C HIS A 45 -15.92 4.16 -13.18
N TYR A 46 -15.69 3.29 -12.19
CA TYR A 46 -16.08 3.56 -10.79
C TYR A 46 -15.50 4.87 -10.28
N PHE A 47 -14.19 5.08 -10.47
CA PHE A 47 -13.53 6.27 -9.97
C PHE A 47 -13.97 7.54 -10.70
N ARG A 48 -14.22 7.46 -12.01
CA ARG A 48 -14.79 8.59 -12.78
C ARG A 48 -16.18 8.96 -12.25
N GLU A 49 -17.05 7.98 -11.99
CA GLU A 49 -18.39 8.20 -11.43
C GLU A 49 -18.33 8.83 -10.03
N CYS A 50 -17.53 8.24 -9.14
CA CYS A 50 -17.31 8.76 -7.79
C CYS A 50 -16.75 10.19 -7.77
N THR A 51 -16.12 10.63 -8.85
CA THR A 51 -15.47 11.94 -8.93
C THR A 51 -16.21 12.94 -9.82
N GLN A 52 -17.50 12.72 -10.08
CA GLN A 52 -18.38 13.71 -10.72
C GLN A 52 -18.86 14.82 -9.77
N SER A 53 -19.11 14.52 -8.49
CA SER A 53 -19.55 15.50 -7.49
C SER A 53 -19.04 15.14 -6.09
N GLY A 54 -19.00 16.13 -5.19
CA GLY A 54 -18.56 15.89 -3.80
C GLY A 54 -19.47 14.92 -3.05
N ASN A 55 -20.78 14.93 -3.35
CA ASN A 55 -21.73 14.00 -2.75
C ASN A 55 -21.53 12.56 -3.24
N LEU A 56 -21.25 12.36 -4.53
CA LEU A 56 -20.93 11.04 -5.08
C LEU A 56 -19.62 10.50 -4.49
N TRP A 57 -18.62 11.37 -4.34
CA TRP A 57 -17.37 11.01 -3.69
C TRP A 57 -17.57 10.51 -2.26
N LEU A 58 -18.36 11.23 -1.46
CA LEU A 58 -18.67 10.83 -0.09
C LEU A 58 -19.37 9.46 -0.03
N LYS A 59 -20.34 9.23 -0.92
CA LYS A 59 -21.05 7.94 -1.03
C LYS A 59 -20.10 6.80 -1.36
N CYS A 60 -19.23 6.97 -2.35
CA CYS A 60 -18.25 5.94 -2.70
C CYS A 60 -17.25 5.66 -1.57
N VAL A 61 -16.78 6.70 -0.88
CA VAL A 61 -15.90 6.54 0.29
C VAL A 61 -16.61 5.76 1.39
N GLU A 62 -17.89 6.02 1.64
CA GLU A 62 -18.69 5.27 2.63
C GLU A 62 -18.89 3.80 2.21
N GLU A 63 -19.19 3.55 0.94
CA GLU A 63 -19.33 2.22 0.36
C GLU A 63 -18.05 1.39 0.49
N LEU A 64 -16.92 1.92 -0.01
CA LEU A 64 -15.63 1.24 0.08
C LEU A 64 -15.19 1.03 1.54
N ASN A 65 -15.41 2.01 2.43
CA ASN A 65 -15.15 1.83 3.87
C ASN A 65 -16.06 0.76 4.51
N SER A 66 -17.30 0.62 4.05
CA SER A 66 -18.18 -0.48 4.47
C SER A 66 -17.59 -1.83 4.08
N LEU A 67 -17.11 -1.97 2.83
CA LEU A 67 -16.47 -3.20 2.37
C LEU A 67 -15.20 -3.55 3.16
N VAL A 68 -14.33 -2.55 3.41
CA VAL A 68 -13.12 -2.73 4.24
C VAL A 68 -13.49 -3.18 5.66
N ARG A 69 -14.49 -2.54 6.29
CA ARG A 69 -14.89 -2.83 7.69
C ARG A 69 -15.50 -4.21 7.86
N ARG A 70 -16.32 -4.64 6.91
CA ARG A 70 -17.04 -5.90 7.06
C ARG A 70 -16.10 -7.11 6.98
N GLN A 71 -14.89 -6.95 6.42
CA GLN A 71 -14.01 -8.07 6.04
C GLN A 71 -14.86 -9.25 5.55
N GLU A 72 -15.90 -8.93 4.78
CA GLU A 72 -16.87 -9.92 4.34
C GLU A 72 -16.03 -10.94 3.61
N SER A 73 -16.02 -12.17 4.12
CA SER A 73 -15.39 -13.33 3.48
C SER A 73 -15.89 -13.34 2.05
N ALA A 74 -15.17 -12.66 1.16
CA ALA A 74 -15.53 -12.55 -0.23
C ALA A 74 -15.53 -14.00 -0.70
N SER A 75 -16.76 -14.45 -0.96
CA SER A 75 -17.18 -15.74 -1.46
C SER A 75 -16.06 -16.60 -2.03
N ARG A 76 -15.85 -17.77 -1.40
CA ARG A 76 -15.64 -19.16 -1.89
C ARG A 76 -15.17 -19.46 -3.34
N GLU A 77 -14.76 -18.48 -4.13
CA GLU A 77 -13.98 -18.69 -5.34
C GLU A 77 -12.51 -18.69 -4.92
N ILE A 78 -12.08 -19.87 -4.51
CA ILE A 78 -10.67 -20.20 -4.35
C ILE A 78 -10.04 -20.06 -5.74
N ILE A 79 -9.23 -19.02 -5.95
CA ILE A 79 -8.54 -18.85 -7.23
C ILE A 79 -7.04 -18.62 -7.05
N SER A 80 -6.30 -19.65 -7.47
CA SER A 80 -4.94 -19.66 -8.01
C SER A 80 -3.80 -19.06 -7.18
N THR A 81 -2.60 -19.23 -7.73
CA THR A 81 -1.30 -18.84 -7.21
C THR A 81 -1.22 -17.34 -6.90
N TRP A 82 -0.21 -16.93 -6.12
CA TRP A 82 0.26 -15.55 -6.10
C TRP A 82 1.65 -15.44 -6.75
N PRO A 83 1.88 -14.52 -7.69
CA PRO A 83 0.92 -13.62 -8.33
C PRO A 83 -0.21 -14.37 -9.04
N PRO A 84 -1.39 -13.75 -9.20
CA PRO A 84 -2.49 -14.38 -9.90
C PRO A 84 -2.17 -14.53 -11.39
N GLY A 85 -2.52 -15.68 -11.97
CA GLY A 85 -2.29 -15.94 -13.40
C GLY A 85 -3.12 -15.06 -14.34
N SER A 86 -4.15 -14.37 -13.83
CA SER A 86 -4.98 -13.43 -14.56
C SER A 86 -5.41 -12.27 -13.66
N ILE A 87 -5.43 -11.06 -14.22
CA ILE A 87 -5.91 -9.84 -13.55
C ILE A 87 -7.38 -9.96 -13.12
N THR A 88 -8.16 -10.81 -13.79
CA THR A 88 -9.59 -11.00 -13.49
C THR A 88 -9.81 -11.51 -12.07
N HIS A 89 -8.86 -12.25 -11.51
CA HIS A 89 -8.93 -12.74 -10.13
C HIS A 89 -8.81 -11.61 -9.10
N LEU A 90 -8.23 -10.48 -9.50
CA LEU A 90 -8.09 -9.29 -8.66
C LEU A 90 -9.24 -8.30 -8.84
N ILE A 91 -10.16 -8.54 -9.75
CA ILE A 91 -11.37 -7.71 -9.84
C ILE A 91 -12.26 -8.04 -8.63
N ASP A 92 -12.82 -7.00 -8.00
CA ASP A 92 -13.79 -7.20 -6.93
C ASP A 92 -15.16 -7.56 -7.53
N ASN A 93 -15.82 -8.58 -6.98
CA ASN A 93 -17.12 -9.01 -7.51
C ASN A 93 -18.26 -8.04 -7.15
N ARG A 94 -18.03 -7.11 -6.21
CA ARG A 94 -19.03 -6.16 -5.72
C ARG A 94 -18.95 -4.82 -6.45
N LEU A 95 -17.76 -4.44 -6.92
CA LEU A 95 -17.48 -3.13 -7.52
C LEU A 95 -16.48 -3.25 -8.67
N PRO A 96 -16.59 -2.43 -9.75
CA PRO A 96 -15.64 -2.45 -10.86
C PRO A 96 -14.30 -1.77 -10.50
N VAL A 97 -13.59 -2.34 -9.52
CA VAL A 97 -12.26 -1.94 -9.05
C VAL A 97 -11.37 -3.18 -8.89
N PHE A 98 -10.05 -3.00 -8.96
CA PHE A 98 -9.14 -4.05 -8.51
C PHE A 98 -9.03 -4.04 -6.98
N ASN A 99 -8.82 -5.21 -6.40
CA ASN A 99 -8.60 -5.45 -4.99
C ASN A 99 -7.35 -6.32 -4.81
N LEU A 100 -6.33 -5.74 -4.19
CA LEU A 100 -5.03 -6.37 -3.94
C LEU A 100 -4.98 -7.16 -2.63
N ALA A 101 -6.14 -7.54 -2.06
CA ALA A 101 -6.17 -8.57 -1.03
C ALA A 101 -5.56 -9.87 -1.57
N LEU A 102 -4.76 -10.55 -0.76
CA LEU A 102 -4.15 -11.83 -1.10
C LEU A 102 -5.24 -12.91 -1.15
N LYS A 103 -5.65 -13.31 -2.36
CA LYS A 103 -6.64 -14.36 -2.60
C LYS A 103 -5.92 -15.67 -2.94
N ILE A 104 -5.46 -16.40 -1.91
CA ILE A 104 -4.77 -17.69 -2.05
C ILE A 104 -5.51 -18.80 -1.30
N PRO A 105 -5.33 -20.09 -1.65
CA PRO A 105 -6.03 -21.17 -0.99
C PRO A 105 -5.55 -21.39 0.46
N PHE A 106 -6.50 -21.70 1.33
CA PHE A 106 -6.25 -22.11 2.72
C PHE A 106 -6.83 -23.50 2.97
N ALA A 107 -6.17 -24.30 3.80
CA ALA A 107 -6.70 -25.58 4.24
C ALA A 107 -8.04 -25.37 4.98
N LYS A 108 -8.97 -26.32 4.89
CA LYS A 108 -10.29 -26.23 5.57
C LYS A 108 -10.16 -26.05 7.08
N ASN A 109 -9.10 -26.58 7.66
CA ASN A 109 -8.74 -26.50 9.08
C ASN A 109 -7.55 -25.55 9.31
N ALA A 110 -7.34 -24.57 8.43
CA ALA A 110 -6.26 -23.61 8.60
C ALA A 110 -6.37 -22.93 9.96
N GLU A 111 -5.26 -22.93 10.71
CA GLU A 111 -5.19 -22.38 12.04
C GLU A 111 -5.40 -20.86 11.96
N ASN A 112 -6.35 -20.35 12.73
CA ASN A 112 -6.46 -18.93 13.00
C ASN A 112 -5.37 -18.57 14.04
N PRO A 113 -4.42 -17.69 13.71
CA PRO A 113 -3.36 -17.28 14.63
C PRO A 113 -3.88 -16.73 15.95
N LEU A 114 -5.03 -16.06 15.92
CA LEU A 114 -5.67 -15.52 17.11
C LEU A 114 -6.17 -16.63 18.06
N ASP A 115 -6.34 -17.86 17.55
CA ASP A 115 -6.76 -19.02 18.32
C ASP A 115 -5.59 -19.85 18.87
N ASN A 116 -4.37 -19.61 18.37
CA ASN A 116 -3.18 -20.28 18.86
C ASN A 116 -2.94 -19.96 20.34
N ARG A 117 -2.84 -20.99 21.17
CA ARG A 117 -2.67 -20.86 22.63
C ARG A 117 -1.46 -20.02 23.01
N TYR A 118 -0.34 -20.23 22.32
CA TYR A 118 0.91 -19.50 22.58
C TYR A 118 0.77 -18.04 22.17
N TYR A 119 0.14 -17.76 21.02
CA TYR A 119 -0.11 -16.40 20.59
C TYR A 119 -1.06 -15.65 21.55
N ARG A 120 -2.10 -16.30 22.06
CA ARG A 120 -2.98 -15.71 23.08
C ARG A 120 -2.24 -15.42 24.39
N GLN A 121 -1.48 -16.38 24.91
CA GLN A 121 -0.64 -16.18 26.10
C GLN A 121 0.35 -15.03 25.90
N TYR A 122 0.96 -14.97 24.72
CA TYR A 122 1.84 -13.90 24.33
C TYR A 122 1.11 -12.54 24.31
N LEU A 123 -0.08 -12.45 23.69
CA LEU A 123 -0.91 -11.24 23.69
C LEU A 123 -1.29 -10.81 25.12
N GLU A 124 -1.61 -11.75 26.00
CA GLU A 124 -1.89 -11.48 27.42
C GLU A 124 -0.66 -10.90 28.15
N LEU A 125 0.54 -11.42 27.87
CA LEU A 125 1.81 -10.94 28.43
C LEU A 125 2.14 -9.52 27.97
N ILE A 126 1.86 -9.17 26.71
CA ILE A 126 2.16 -7.84 26.18
C ILE A 126 1.05 -6.82 26.42
N SER A 127 -0.19 -7.28 26.63
CA SER A 127 -1.32 -6.40 26.92
C SER A 127 -1.23 -5.85 28.34
N ASN A 128 -1.53 -4.56 28.52
CA ASN A 128 -1.58 -3.91 29.84
C ASN A 128 -2.63 -4.52 30.81
N LYS A 129 -3.53 -5.40 30.33
CA LYS A 129 -4.63 -5.97 31.14
C LYS A 129 -4.14 -6.94 32.23
N SER A 130 -3.00 -7.59 32.06
CA SER A 130 -2.42 -8.50 33.06
C SER A 130 -1.71 -7.77 34.21
N VAL A 131 -1.15 -6.57 33.93
CA VAL A 131 -0.42 -5.77 34.92
C VAL A 131 -1.36 -5.07 35.91
N GLU A 132 -2.56 -4.67 35.47
CA GLU A 132 -3.54 -4.01 36.35
C GLU A 132 -4.28 -4.98 37.28
N ARG A 133 -4.58 -6.22 36.82
CA ARG A 133 -5.23 -7.24 37.64
C ARG A 133 -4.36 -7.81 38.76
N SER A 134 -3.06 -7.57 38.72
CA SER A 134 -2.08 -8.28 39.55
C SER A 134 -1.26 -7.35 40.44
N ARG A 135 -1.79 -6.16 40.76
CA ARG A 135 -1.14 -5.21 41.70
C ARG A 135 -0.99 -5.88 43.08
N GLY A 136 0.16 -6.51 43.33
CA GLY A 136 0.58 -7.04 44.63
C GLY A 136 1.12 -8.47 44.69
N SER A 137 1.14 -9.25 43.60
CA SER A 137 1.54 -10.68 43.64
C SER A 137 2.92 -10.98 43.05
N TRP A 138 3.65 -11.94 43.62
CA TRP A 138 4.90 -12.50 43.07
C TRP A 138 4.74 -12.99 41.62
N LEU A 139 3.54 -13.49 41.26
CA LEU A 139 3.19 -13.88 39.89
C LEU A 139 3.28 -12.68 38.92
N ALA A 140 2.89 -11.47 39.33
CA ALA A 140 2.97 -10.27 38.50
C ALA A 140 4.43 -9.87 38.20
N ALA A 141 5.32 -10.02 39.18
CA ALA A 141 6.75 -9.74 39.02
C ALA A 141 7.42 -10.77 38.10
N SER A 142 7.05 -12.05 38.22
CA SER A 142 7.54 -13.12 37.35
C SER A 142 7.06 -12.96 35.90
N GLN A 143 5.78 -12.60 35.69
CA GLN A 143 5.21 -12.30 34.38
C GLN A 143 5.87 -11.07 33.75
N LYS A 144 6.14 -10.01 34.54
CA LYS A 144 6.86 -8.83 34.06
C LYS A 144 8.32 -9.14 33.67
N ARG A 145 9.00 -10.04 34.40
CA ARG A 145 10.35 -10.52 34.05
C ARG A 145 10.35 -11.38 32.79
N LEU A 146 9.41 -12.33 32.67
CA LEU A 146 9.23 -13.17 31.48
C LEU A 146 8.87 -12.34 30.26
N ALA A 147 7.91 -11.40 30.38
CA ALA A 147 7.62 -10.44 29.33
C ALA A 147 8.86 -9.63 28.99
N SER A 148 9.58 -9.04 29.96
CA SER A 148 10.81 -8.28 29.66
C SER A 148 11.90 -9.12 28.96
N ALA A 149 11.99 -10.42 29.27
CA ALA A 149 12.92 -11.35 28.62
C ALA A 149 12.51 -11.67 27.17
N VAL A 150 11.22 -11.98 26.94
CA VAL A 150 10.65 -12.20 25.59
C VAL A 150 10.77 -10.94 24.73
N LEU A 151 10.51 -9.77 25.31
CA LEU A 151 10.66 -8.46 24.64
C LEU A 151 12.13 -8.06 24.42
N SER A 152 13.08 -8.85 24.91
CA SER A 152 14.53 -8.62 24.74
C SER A 152 15.24 -9.58 23.78
N SER A 153 14.66 -10.74 23.42
CA SER A 153 15.28 -11.64 22.42
C SER A 153 15.01 -11.13 21.01
N SER A 154 15.93 -11.27 20.06
CA SER A 154 15.75 -10.79 18.66
C SER A 154 14.94 -11.75 17.77
N ASP A 155 14.12 -12.62 18.37
CA ASP A 155 13.47 -13.73 17.67
C ASP A 155 12.21 -13.28 16.91
N TYR A 156 12.36 -12.34 15.98
CA TYR A 156 11.26 -11.75 15.21
C TYR A 156 10.44 -12.78 14.42
N PHE A 157 11.02 -13.94 14.09
CA PHE A 157 10.34 -15.05 13.42
C PHE A 157 9.27 -15.71 14.29
N LEU A 158 9.33 -15.54 15.63
CA LEU A 158 8.35 -16.10 16.56
C LEU A 158 7.04 -15.30 16.61
N TYR A 159 6.98 -14.13 15.99
CA TYR A 159 5.82 -13.24 16.11
C TYR A 159 5.33 -12.66 14.81
N PRO A 160 4.04 -12.36 14.74
CA PRO A 160 2.97 -12.92 15.59
C PRO A 160 2.64 -14.37 15.21
N GLN A 161 3.22 -14.86 14.11
CA GLN A 161 3.05 -16.21 13.61
C GLN A 161 4.42 -16.84 13.41
N THR A 162 4.63 -17.99 14.05
CA THR A 162 5.77 -18.90 13.80
C THR A 162 5.50 -19.67 12.51
N LEU A 163 5.94 -19.11 11.37
CA LEU A 163 5.75 -19.72 10.06
C LEU A 163 7.08 -20.02 9.40
N ASN A 164 7.14 -21.16 8.71
CA ASN A 164 8.17 -21.39 7.72
C ASN A 164 7.85 -20.55 6.47
N PHE A 165 8.40 -19.34 6.39
CA PHE A 165 8.12 -18.44 5.28
C PHE A 165 8.54 -19.02 3.92
N ALA A 166 9.56 -19.89 3.85
CA ALA A 166 9.92 -20.53 2.58
C ALA A 166 8.79 -21.44 2.07
N GLU A 167 8.14 -22.18 2.97
CA GLU A 167 6.95 -23.00 2.67
C GLU A 167 5.76 -22.12 2.30
N VAL A 168 5.44 -21.08 3.09
CA VAL A 168 4.34 -20.14 2.81
C VAL A 168 4.48 -19.48 1.43
N ILE A 169 5.70 -19.05 1.07
CA ILE A 169 5.96 -18.49 -0.27
C ILE A 169 5.75 -19.56 -1.34
N SER A 170 6.37 -20.74 -1.21
CA SER A 170 6.25 -21.81 -2.19
C SER A 170 4.79 -22.24 -2.38
N ASP A 171 4.03 -22.34 -1.30
CA ASP A 171 2.64 -22.79 -1.32
C ASP A 171 1.74 -21.75 -1.98
N ALA A 172 1.92 -20.46 -1.65
CA ALA A 172 1.23 -19.38 -2.33
C ALA A 172 1.54 -19.36 -3.83
N GLU A 173 2.80 -19.54 -4.23
CA GLU A 173 3.23 -19.57 -5.63
C GLU A 173 2.73 -20.79 -6.40
N LYS A 174 2.53 -21.93 -5.72
CA LYS A 174 2.04 -23.18 -6.33
C LYS A 174 0.53 -23.38 -6.18
N GLY A 175 -0.16 -22.50 -5.47
CA GLY A 175 -1.58 -22.65 -5.15
C GLY A 175 -1.84 -23.84 -4.22
N ILE A 176 -0.87 -24.20 -3.39
CA ILE A 176 -1.02 -25.23 -2.36
C ILE A 176 -1.74 -24.58 -1.16
N PRO A 177 -2.79 -25.21 -0.60
CA PRO A 177 -3.54 -24.64 0.52
C PRO A 177 -2.67 -24.41 1.76
N ILE A 178 -2.58 -23.17 2.22
CA ILE A 178 -1.79 -22.79 3.40
C ILE A 178 -2.52 -23.17 4.68
N LYS A 179 -1.78 -23.69 5.67
CA LYS A 179 -2.30 -24.25 6.93
C LYS A 179 -2.56 -23.21 8.03
N THR A 180 -2.24 -21.95 7.79
CA THR A 180 -2.42 -20.86 8.76
C THR A 180 -3.01 -19.66 8.03
N LEU A 181 -4.01 -19.01 8.64
CA LEU A 181 -4.63 -17.83 8.06
C LEU A 181 -3.70 -16.60 8.17
N PRO A 182 -3.79 -15.65 7.21
CA PRO A 182 -3.08 -14.38 7.31
C PRO A 182 -3.70 -13.51 8.41
N ILE A 183 -2.88 -12.65 8.98
CA ILE A 183 -3.25 -11.70 10.04
C ILE A 183 -3.34 -10.26 9.55
N ASN A 184 -2.84 -10.01 8.35
CA ASN A 184 -2.68 -8.67 7.77
C ASN A 184 -3.05 -8.71 6.29
N ASN A 185 -4.26 -9.18 6.00
CA ASN A 185 -4.78 -9.21 4.64
C ASN A 185 -5.96 -8.26 4.46
N PRO A 186 -5.73 -6.93 4.58
CA PRO A 186 -6.80 -5.97 4.35
C PRO A 186 -7.22 -5.98 2.88
N GLU A 187 -8.46 -5.59 2.64
CA GLU A 187 -8.95 -5.17 1.33
C GLU A 187 -8.16 -3.93 0.88
N LEU A 188 -7.60 -3.97 -0.34
CA LEU A 188 -6.72 -2.93 -0.86
C LEU A 188 -7.16 -2.54 -2.27
N PHE A 189 -8.13 -1.64 -2.35
CA PHE A 189 -8.71 -1.26 -3.63
C PHE A 189 -7.79 -0.31 -4.42
N VAL A 190 -7.57 -0.63 -5.69
CA VAL A 190 -6.96 0.28 -6.66
C VAL A 190 -8.10 1.04 -7.33
N ILE A 191 -8.24 2.32 -7.00
CA ILE A 191 -9.27 3.18 -7.61
C ILE A 191 -8.74 3.90 -8.84
N ARG A 192 -7.41 3.98 -9.01
CA ARG A 192 -6.76 4.41 -10.25
C ARG A 192 -5.45 3.68 -10.44
N SER A 193 -5.30 3.01 -11.58
CA SER A 193 -4.03 2.43 -12.02
C SER A 193 -3.34 3.35 -13.05
N PRO A 194 -2.00 3.47 -13.05
CA PRO A 194 -1.28 4.14 -14.13
C PRO A 194 -1.47 3.39 -15.45
N LYS A 195 -1.43 4.12 -16.58
CA LYS A 195 -1.61 3.54 -17.92
C LYS A 195 -0.30 3.27 -18.67
N ARG A 196 0.82 3.77 -18.13
CA ARG A 196 2.16 3.68 -18.76
C ARG A 196 3.13 2.78 -18.00
N THR A 197 2.72 2.27 -16.86
CA THR A 197 3.57 1.50 -15.95
C THR A 197 2.79 0.32 -15.40
N CYS A 198 3.19 -0.89 -15.76
CA CYS A 198 2.55 -2.13 -15.32
C CYS A 198 1.03 -2.11 -15.52
N ASN A 199 0.58 -1.63 -16.69
CA ASN A 199 -0.84 -1.54 -17.01
C ASN A 199 -1.45 -2.95 -17.11
N PRO A 200 -2.40 -3.32 -16.23
CA PRO A 200 -2.99 -4.65 -16.25
C PRO A 200 -3.89 -4.87 -17.47
N CYS A 201 -4.36 -3.81 -18.12
CA CYS A 201 -5.39 -3.85 -19.15
C CYS A 201 -4.86 -3.84 -20.58
N GLN A 202 -3.58 -3.52 -20.77
CA GLN A 202 -2.95 -3.43 -22.08
C GLN A 202 -1.56 -4.05 -22.02
N LYS A 203 -1.17 -4.73 -23.10
CA LYS A 203 0.18 -5.29 -23.20
C LYS A 203 1.20 -4.17 -23.37
N GLU A 204 2.03 -3.98 -22.36
CA GLU A 204 3.10 -2.98 -22.39
C GLU A 204 4.46 -3.58 -22.74
N ILE A 205 5.36 -2.70 -23.19
CA ILE A 205 6.78 -3.00 -23.27
C ILE A 205 7.30 -3.20 -21.85
N VAL A 206 7.95 -4.34 -21.60
CA VAL A 206 8.59 -4.63 -20.31
C VAL A 206 9.75 -3.67 -20.10
N PRO A 207 9.73 -2.79 -19.08
CA PRO A 207 10.85 -1.90 -18.80
C PRO A 207 12.03 -2.64 -18.19
N ASP A 208 13.20 -2.01 -18.28
CA ASP A 208 14.40 -2.43 -17.57
C ASP A 208 14.29 -2.12 -16.07
N LEU A 209 13.64 -1.00 -15.72
CA LEU A 209 13.50 -0.48 -14.37
C LEU A 209 12.14 0.19 -14.20
N VAL A 210 11.49 -0.06 -13.07
CA VAL A 210 10.35 0.73 -12.61
C VAL A 210 10.77 1.54 -11.39
N VAL A 211 10.61 2.85 -11.46
CA VAL A 211 10.84 3.78 -10.34
C VAL A 211 9.50 4.10 -9.69
N VAL A 212 9.42 3.79 -8.40
CA VAL A 212 8.25 3.96 -7.55
C VAL A 212 8.49 5.14 -6.63
N ILE A 213 7.72 6.22 -6.82
CA ILE A 213 7.85 7.44 -6.04
C ILE A 213 6.76 7.47 -4.98
N LYS A 214 7.15 7.37 -3.70
CA LYS A 214 6.26 7.54 -2.56
C LYS A 214 5.92 9.02 -2.44
N SER A 215 4.68 9.38 -2.77
CA SER A 215 4.20 10.76 -2.69
C SER A 215 2.98 10.85 -1.77
N CYS A 216 2.56 12.06 -1.40
CA CYS A 216 1.36 12.27 -0.62
C CYS A 216 0.22 12.80 -1.49
N THR A 217 -1.04 12.52 -1.16
CA THR A 217 -2.23 13.13 -1.79
C THR A 217 -1.99 14.60 -2.16
N TYR A 218 -1.68 15.45 -1.17
CA TYR A 218 -1.50 16.90 -1.30
C TYR A 218 -0.22 17.38 -1.99
N CYS A 219 0.68 16.48 -2.41
CA CYS A 219 2.03 16.80 -2.87
C CYS A 219 2.14 17.09 -4.38
N THR A 220 1.12 17.71 -5.00
CA THR A 220 1.09 17.99 -6.46
C THR A 220 2.31 18.77 -6.95
N GLU A 221 2.78 19.76 -6.18
CA GLU A 221 3.97 20.55 -6.54
C GLU A 221 5.24 19.69 -6.57
N LYS A 222 5.40 18.78 -5.59
CA LYS A 222 6.54 17.85 -5.57
C LYS A 222 6.50 16.88 -6.74
N ARG A 223 5.31 16.33 -7.07
CA ARG A 223 5.15 15.47 -8.26
C ARG A 223 5.47 16.21 -9.55
N SER A 224 4.98 17.45 -9.70
CA SER A 224 5.29 18.31 -10.85
C SER A 224 6.81 18.57 -10.97
N ARG A 225 7.47 18.86 -9.86
CA ARG A 225 8.93 18.98 -9.80
C ARG A 225 9.62 17.70 -10.26
N VAL A 226 9.26 16.54 -9.72
CA VAL A 226 9.85 15.24 -10.09
C VAL A 226 9.67 14.94 -11.58
N ARG A 227 8.49 15.27 -12.15
CA ARG A 227 8.23 15.19 -13.59
C ARG A 227 9.21 16.04 -14.40
N GLN A 228 9.56 17.23 -13.92
CA GLN A 228 10.48 18.18 -14.56
C GLN A 228 11.97 17.88 -14.31
N THR A 229 12.30 17.00 -13.35
CA THR A 229 13.68 16.62 -13.00
C THR A 229 14.04 15.26 -13.57
N PHE A 230 14.15 14.23 -12.73
CA PHE A 230 14.69 12.93 -13.13
C PHE A 230 13.71 12.08 -13.92
N MET A 231 12.42 12.43 -14.06
CA MET A 231 11.50 11.68 -14.93
C MET A 231 11.67 11.99 -16.43
N GLN A 232 12.57 12.91 -16.79
CA GLN A 232 12.79 13.28 -18.18
C GLN A 232 13.43 12.13 -18.97
N LYS A 233 12.70 11.61 -19.97
CA LYS A 233 13.05 10.39 -20.72
C LYS A 233 14.47 10.40 -21.31
N HIS A 234 14.94 11.56 -21.79
CA HIS A 234 16.27 11.69 -22.41
C HIS A 234 17.43 11.52 -21.42
N LEU A 235 17.18 11.57 -20.11
CA LEU A 235 18.21 11.38 -19.08
C LEU A 235 18.55 9.90 -18.83
N TRP A 236 17.71 8.97 -19.32
CA TRP A 236 17.82 7.53 -19.07
C TRP A 236 18.37 6.74 -20.25
N THR A 237 19.10 7.41 -21.13
CA THR A 237 19.65 6.81 -22.34
C THR A 237 20.37 5.50 -22.02
N GLY A 238 19.84 4.41 -22.57
CA GLY A 238 20.46 3.10 -22.47
C GLY A 238 19.74 2.05 -21.63
N ILE A 239 18.65 2.42 -20.95
CA ILE A 239 17.69 1.50 -20.33
C ILE A 239 16.27 2.07 -20.50
N ASN A 240 15.25 1.22 -20.52
CA ASN A 240 13.86 1.66 -20.51
C ASN A 240 13.36 1.82 -19.07
N VAL A 241 12.99 3.04 -18.67
CA VAL A 241 12.50 3.34 -17.31
C VAL A 241 11.05 3.79 -17.36
N GLN A 242 10.24 3.20 -16.50
CA GLN A 242 8.88 3.64 -16.23
C GLN A 242 8.79 4.20 -14.81
N PHE A 243 7.91 5.17 -14.60
CA PHE A 243 7.74 5.88 -13.33
C PHE A 243 6.31 5.75 -12.84
N VAL A 244 6.13 5.67 -11.53
CA VAL A 244 4.81 5.69 -10.92
C VAL A 244 4.86 6.42 -9.58
N PHE A 245 3.96 7.38 -9.40
CA PHE A 245 3.68 7.96 -8.10
C PHE A 245 2.64 7.13 -7.38
N VAL A 246 2.89 6.80 -6.11
CA VAL A 246 1.92 6.10 -5.27
C VAL A 246 1.33 7.06 -4.24
N VAL A 247 0.00 7.18 -4.25
CA VAL A 247 -0.76 8.03 -3.33
C VAL A 247 -1.99 7.29 -2.83
N GLY A 248 -2.49 7.69 -1.65
CA GLY A 248 -3.83 7.31 -1.20
C GLY A 248 -4.84 8.42 -1.50
N ILE A 249 -5.83 8.55 -0.63
CA ILE A 249 -6.86 9.59 -0.71
C ILE A 249 -6.98 10.36 0.61
N PRO A 250 -7.49 11.61 0.59
CA PRO A 250 -7.86 12.30 1.81
C PRO A 250 -9.20 11.75 2.31
N TYR A 251 -9.36 11.68 3.64
CA TYR A 251 -10.61 11.21 4.24
C TYR A 251 -11.52 12.38 4.62
N PRO A 252 -12.84 12.30 4.33
CA PRO A 252 -13.81 13.26 4.84
C PRO A 252 -13.75 13.31 6.38
N GLY A 253 -13.73 14.51 6.97
CA GLY A 253 -13.66 14.67 8.42
C GLY A 253 -12.38 14.13 9.09
N GLU A 254 -11.29 13.94 8.33
CA GLU A 254 -10.02 13.47 8.91
C GLU A 254 -9.54 14.31 10.11
N SER A 255 -8.94 13.63 11.09
CA SER A 255 -8.41 14.21 12.31
C SER A 255 -6.92 13.94 12.40
N ASN A 256 -6.18 14.80 13.10
CA ASN A 256 -4.79 14.53 13.42
C ASN A 256 -4.63 13.56 14.62
N ILE A 257 -5.72 13.02 15.15
CA ILE A 257 -5.72 12.03 16.23
C ILE A 257 -6.16 10.68 15.66
N PHE A 258 -5.34 9.67 15.88
CA PHE A 258 -5.56 8.30 15.41
C PHE A 258 -5.59 7.35 16.62
N VAL A 259 -6.52 6.40 16.64
CA VAL A 259 -6.58 5.38 17.69
C VAL A 259 -5.93 4.11 17.17
N ILE A 260 -4.83 3.71 17.80
CA ILE A 260 -3.96 2.61 17.34
C ILE A 260 -3.62 1.76 18.57
N ASP A 261 -4.02 0.49 18.54
CA ASP A 261 -3.91 -0.43 19.68
C ASP A 261 -4.47 0.12 21.01
N GLY A 262 -5.52 0.94 20.93
CA GLY A 262 -6.17 1.58 22.08
C GLY A 262 -5.52 2.88 22.55
N TYR A 263 -4.42 3.32 21.93
CA TYR A 263 -3.73 4.57 22.25
C TYR A 263 -4.11 5.67 21.26
N LYS A 264 -4.24 6.91 21.76
CA LYS A 264 -4.41 8.10 20.91
C LYS A 264 -3.03 8.57 20.45
N HIS A 265 -2.76 8.48 19.16
CA HIS A 265 -1.58 9.05 18.52
C HIS A 265 -1.95 10.37 17.88
N ARG A 266 -1.24 11.44 18.24
CA ARG A 266 -1.41 12.75 17.62
C ARG A 266 -0.32 13.01 16.59
N LEU A 267 -0.73 13.26 15.37
CA LEU A 267 0.15 13.69 14.31
C LEU A 267 0.44 15.19 14.46
N LYS A 268 1.71 15.52 14.75
CA LYS A 268 2.17 16.91 14.94
C LYS A 268 1.93 17.76 13.69
N HIS A 269 1.85 19.08 13.89
CA HIS A 269 1.52 20.06 12.86
C HIS A 269 2.32 19.90 11.56
N PHE A 270 3.63 19.62 11.63
CA PHE A 270 4.46 19.47 10.43
C PHE A 270 3.92 18.39 9.48
N TRP A 271 3.62 17.21 10.01
CA TRP A 271 3.11 16.05 9.25
C TRP A 271 1.62 16.15 8.91
N TRP A 272 0.90 17.07 9.55
CA TRP A 272 -0.54 17.32 9.32
C TRP A 272 -0.82 18.60 8.54
N LYS A 273 0.21 19.41 8.25
CA LYS A 273 0.09 20.78 7.74
C LYS A 273 -0.79 20.86 6.49
N SER A 274 -0.58 19.95 5.54
CA SER A 274 -1.29 19.93 4.26
C SER A 274 -2.76 19.56 4.42
N SER A 275 -3.07 18.54 5.23
CA SER A 275 -4.46 18.17 5.54
C SER A 275 -5.19 19.34 6.22
N LYS A 276 -4.59 19.94 7.26
CA LYS A 276 -5.16 21.12 7.93
C LYS A 276 -5.41 22.30 6.98
N LYS A 277 -4.48 22.58 6.07
CA LYS A 277 -4.61 23.66 5.08
C LYS A 277 -5.81 23.45 4.14
N HIS A 278 -6.18 22.19 3.87
CA HIS A 278 -7.19 21.83 2.87
C HIS A 278 -8.44 21.19 3.48
N ASP A 279 -8.70 21.39 4.78
CA ASP A 279 -9.76 20.67 5.50
C ASP A 279 -11.16 20.90 4.88
N ASN A 280 -11.45 22.14 4.46
CA ASN A 280 -12.71 22.52 3.80
C ASN A 280 -12.72 22.27 2.27
N GLU A 281 -11.63 21.77 1.69
CA GLU A 281 -11.44 21.67 0.23
C GLU A 281 -11.04 20.27 -0.25
N LYS A 282 -11.23 19.22 0.57
CA LYS A 282 -10.80 17.85 0.25
C LYS A 282 -11.36 17.36 -1.08
N TRP A 283 -12.63 17.68 -1.37
CA TRP A 283 -13.25 17.39 -2.65
C TRP A 283 -12.56 18.10 -3.83
N THR A 284 -12.25 19.39 -3.67
CA THR A 284 -11.51 20.16 -4.67
C THR A 284 -10.16 19.53 -4.95
N PHE A 285 -9.49 19.03 -3.90
CA PHE A 285 -8.23 18.31 -4.06
C PHE A 285 -8.40 16.98 -4.81
N MET A 286 -9.43 16.18 -4.48
CA MET A 286 -9.73 14.95 -5.21
C MET A 286 -9.97 15.20 -6.70
N LYS A 287 -10.72 16.24 -7.07
CA LYS A 287 -10.86 16.65 -8.48
C LYS A 287 -9.52 16.97 -9.15
N ARG A 288 -8.61 17.65 -8.44
CA ARG A 288 -7.26 17.95 -8.97
C ARG A 288 -6.44 16.69 -9.17
N LEU A 289 -6.50 15.75 -8.22
CA LEU A 289 -5.80 14.47 -8.31
C LEU A 289 -6.28 13.63 -9.51
N VAL A 290 -7.60 13.60 -9.76
CA VAL A 290 -8.18 12.93 -10.94
C VAL A 290 -7.66 13.55 -12.22
N ARG A 291 -7.71 14.88 -12.35
CA ARG A 291 -7.18 15.60 -13.52
C ARG A 291 -5.69 15.34 -13.72
N GLU A 292 -4.92 15.33 -12.64
CA GLU A 292 -3.50 14.98 -12.69
C GLU A 292 -3.28 13.56 -13.20
N ALA A 293 -4.06 12.59 -12.68
CA ALA A 293 -3.98 11.20 -13.11
C ALA A 293 -4.39 10.98 -14.56
N ASP A 294 -5.35 11.76 -15.06
CA ASP A 294 -5.76 11.76 -16.48
C ASP A 294 -4.71 12.41 -17.38
N GLN A 295 -4.08 13.50 -16.93
CA GLN A 295 -3.10 14.23 -17.71
C GLN A 295 -1.77 13.49 -17.85
N TYR A 296 -1.26 12.90 -16.76
CA TYR A 296 0.10 12.37 -16.72
C TYR A 296 0.16 10.84 -16.76
N GLU A 297 -0.94 10.14 -16.44
CA GLU A 297 -1.07 8.68 -16.52
C GLU A 297 -0.04 7.89 -15.67
N ASP A 298 0.57 8.56 -14.68
CA ASP A 298 1.67 8.08 -13.84
C ASP A 298 1.29 7.94 -12.36
N LEU A 299 -0.02 7.99 -12.04
CA LEU A 299 -0.54 7.88 -10.68
C LEU A 299 -1.17 6.52 -10.41
N LEU A 300 -0.66 5.84 -9.39
CA LEU A 300 -1.31 4.74 -8.71
C LEU A 300 -2.02 5.30 -7.47
N VAL A 301 -3.35 5.24 -7.45
CA VAL A 301 -4.19 5.72 -6.34
C VAL A 301 -4.88 4.54 -5.68
N GLY A 302 -4.54 4.32 -4.40
CA GLY A 302 -5.20 3.32 -3.56
C GLY A 302 -6.29 3.93 -2.69
N PHE A 303 -7.30 3.12 -2.35
CA PHE A 303 -8.31 3.49 -1.36
C PHE A 303 -7.79 3.23 0.06
N PHE A 304 -7.00 4.16 0.57
CA PHE A 304 -6.59 4.21 1.96
C PHE A 304 -6.37 5.66 2.38
N HIS A 305 -6.50 5.95 3.68
CA HIS A 305 -6.25 7.29 4.21
C HIS A 305 -4.76 7.62 4.09
N ASP A 306 -4.41 8.60 3.25
CA ASP A 306 -3.01 8.93 2.97
C ASP A 306 -2.39 9.82 4.06
N THR A 307 -1.93 9.18 5.13
CA THR A 307 -1.27 9.84 6.26
C THR A 307 0.04 9.16 6.61
N TYR A 308 0.86 9.85 7.41
CA TYR A 308 2.14 9.31 7.89
C TYR A 308 1.96 7.98 8.66
N PHE A 309 0.87 7.82 9.42
CA PHE A 309 0.62 6.57 10.16
C PHE A 309 0.07 5.43 9.29
N ASN A 310 -0.24 5.70 8.02
CA ASN A 310 -0.69 4.72 7.04
C ASN A 310 0.38 4.40 5.98
N LEU A 311 1.64 4.80 6.19
CA LEU A 311 2.72 4.50 5.26
C LEU A 311 2.92 2.99 5.04
N THR A 312 2.74 2.17 6.07
CA THR A 312 2.80 0.70 5.92
C THR A 312 1.69 0.16 5.03
N THR A 313 0.47 0.72 5.10
CA THR A 313 -0.61 0.38 4.16
C THR A 313 -0.21 0.74 2.74
N LYS A 314 0.39 1.92 2.52
CA LYS A 314 0.91 2.34 1.21
C LYS A 314 2.01 1.41 0.72
N LEU A 315 2.95 0.99 1.57
CA LEU A 315 4.00 0.03 1.24
C LEU A 315 3.39 -1.31 0.79
N ILE A 316 2.48 -1.89 1.57
CA ILE A 316 1.83 -3.17 1.26
C ILE A 316 1.06 -3.07 -0.05
N PHE A 317 0.26 -2.01 -0.22
CA PHE A 317 -0.46 -1.73 -1.46
C PHE A 317 0.49 -1.67 -2.66
N THR A 318 1.61 -0.97 -2.52
CA THR A 318 2.63 -0.82 -3.58
C THR A 318 3.24 -2.17 -3.95
N VAL A 319 3.77 -2.94 -3.00
CA VAL A 319 4.45 -4.20 -3.32
C VAL A 319 3.48 -5.25 -3.87
N ARG A 320 2.21 -5.25 -3.43
CA ARG A 320 1.19 -6.13 -4.00
C ARG A 320 0.81 -5.71 -5.40
N TRP A 321 0.67 -4.42 -5.69
CA TRP A 321 0.44 -3.91 -7.04
C TRP A 321 1.58 -4.29 -7.99
N LEU A 322 2.83 -4.06 -7.57
CA LEU A 322 4.00 -4.45 -8.35
C LEU A 322 4.03 -5.96 -8.59
N SER A 323 3.83 -6.76 -7.54
CA SER A 323 3.83 -8.22 -7.66
C SER A 323 2.71 -8.75 -8.55
N ALA A 324 1.55 -8.09 -8.58
CA ALA A 324 0.37 -8.56 -9.28
C ALA A 324 0.33 -8.15 -10.76
N PHE A 325 0.76 -6.92 -11.08
CA PHE A 325 0.54 -6.34 -12.40
C PHE A 325 1.82 -6.07 -13.20
N CYS A 326 2.98 -6.00 -12.54
CA CYS A 326 4.24 -5.86 -13.25
C CYS A 326 4.74 -7.22 -13.74
N SER A 327 5.29 -7.26 -14.95
CA SER A 327 5.91 -8.47 -15.51
C SER A 327 7.08 -8.95 -14.64
N GLU A 328 7.13 -10.25 -14.33
CA GLU A 328 8.26 -10.88 -13.61
C GLU A 328 9.61 -10.73 -14.36
N GLN A 329 9.57 -10.43 -15.66
CA GLN A 329 10.76 -10.17 -16.46
C GLN A 329 11.48 -8.86 -16.06
N ILE A 330 10.75 -7.89 -15.49
CA ILE A 330 11.33 -6.65 -14.95
C ILE A 330 12.29 -7.06 -13.83
N PRO A 331 13.58 -6.71 -13.90
CA PRO A 331 14.55 -7.20 -12.93
C PRO A 331 14.55 -6.42 -11.63
N LEU A 332 14.24 -5.11 -11.65
CA LEU A 332 14.50 -4.21 -10.54
C LEU A 332 13.41 -3.16 -10.37
N PHE A 333 13.08 -2.88 -9.12
CA PHE A 333 12.23 -1.79 -8.68
C PHE A 333 13.04 -0.85 -7.77
N LEU A 334 12.99 0.45 -8.05
CA LEU A 334 13.64 1.49 -7.25
C LEU A 334 12.58 2.34 -6.55
N PHE A 335 12.60 2.34 -5.23
CA PHE A 335 11.70 3.11 -4.39
C PHE A 335 12.39 4.39 -3.93
N VAL A 336 11.71 5.53 -4.03
CA VAL A 336 12.24 6.84 -3.63
C VAL A 336 11.14 7.74 -3.06
N ASP A 337 11.47 8.53 -2.06
CA ASP A 337 10.55 9.54 -1.50
C ASP A 337 10.51 10.81 -2.38
N ASP A 338 9.37 11.50 -2.40
CA ASP A 338 9.14 12.66 -3.26
C ASP A 338 9.90 13.95 -2.86
N ASP A 339 10.77 13.88 -1.86
CA ASP A 339 11.74 14.89 -1.45
C ASP A 339 13.21 14.51 -1.74
N TYR A 340 13.42 13.41 -2.46
CA TYR A 340 14.68 13.07 -3.11
C TYR A 340 14.56 13.11 -4.63
N ASP A 341 15.68 13.29 -5.29
CA ASP A 341 15.85 13.13 -6.73
C ASP A 341 16.83 12.00 -7.03
N LEU A 342 16.62 11.33 -8.15
CA LEU A 342 17.57 10.36 -8.68
C LEU A 342 18.59 11.05 -9.58
N VAL A 343 19.81 10.51 -9.62
CA VAL A 343 20.86 10.88 -10.56
C VAL A 343 20.84 9.86 -11.70
N PRO A 344 20.19 10.14 -12.85
CA PRO A 344 19.87 9.12 -13.84
C PRO A 344 21.11 8.39 -14.38
N ARG A 345 22.20 9.13 -14.66
CA ARG A 345 23.46 8.54 -15.15
C ARG A 345 24.05 7.51 -14.19
N ASN A 346 24.01 7.79 -12.89
CA ASN A 346 24.53 6.88 -11.87
C ASN A 346 23.63 5.66 -11.71
N VAL A 347 22.29 5.83 -11.78
CA VAL A 347 21.35 4.70 -11.79
C VAL A 347 21.57 3.82 -13.03
N VAL A 348 21.71 4.40 -14.21
CA VAL A 348 21.99 3.68 -15.47
C VAL A 348 23.31 2.92 -15.37
N LYS A 349 24.36 3.54 -14.83
CA LYS A 349 25.66 2.89 -14.61
C LYS A 349 25.54 1.71 -13.65
N PHE A 350 24.88 1.91 -12.50
CA PHE A 350 24.62 0.85 -11.53
C PHE A 350 23.84 -0.32 -12.16
N TYR A 351 22.80 -0.01 -12.93
CA TYR A 351 21.98 -1.03 -13.56
C TYR A 351 22.78 -1.89 -14.56
N ARG A 352 23.56 -1.24 -15.42
CA ARG A 352 24.34 -1.90 -16.48
C ARG A 352 25.54 -2.67 -15.96
N SER A 353 26.05 -2.34 -14.77
CA SER A 353 27.18 -3.04 -14.17
C SER A 353 26.80 -4.36 -13.49
N HIS A 354 25.53 -4.78 -13.54
CA HIS A 354 25.05 -6.00 -12.88
C HIS A 354 24.23 -6.87 -13.83
N SER A 355 24.28 -8.19 -13.62
CA SER A 355 23.44 -9.13 -14.37
C SER A 355 21.96 -8.99 -13.96
N LYS A 356 21.05 -9.33 -14.87
CA LYS A 356 19.60 -9.32 -14.58
C LYS A 356 19.24 -10.27 -13.43
N GLU A 357 19.91 -11.40 -13.31
CA GLU A 357 19.72 -12.36 -12.22
C GLU A 357 20.11 -11.78 -10.87
N TYR A 358 21.27 -11.12 -10.79
CA TYR A 358 21.68 -10.38 -9.60
C TYR A 358 20.63 -9.33 -9.22
N LEU A 359 20.18 -8.54 -10.19
CA LEU A 359 19.18 -7.50 -9.95
C LEU A 359 17.84 -8.06 -9.46
N ARG A 360 17.37 -9.19 -10.00
CA ARG A 360 16.12 -9.85 -9.57
C ARG A 360 16.13 -10.31 -8.13
N SER A 361 17.31 -10.65 -7.59
CA SER A 361 17.49 -11.10 -6.20
C SER A 361 18.00 -10.00 -5.26
N LEU A 362 18.25 -8.79 -5.79
CA LEU A 362 18.85 -7.70 -5.02
C LEU A 362 17.88 -7.15 -3.97
N THR A 363 18.39 -6.94 -2.77
CA THR A 363 17.89 -5.92 -1.86
C THR A 363 19.01 -4.95 -1.61
N GLY A 364 18.76 -3.65 -1.74
CA GLY A 364 19.82 -2.65 -1.57
C GLY A 364 19.31 -1.32 -1.05
N GLY A 365 20.07 -0.68 -0.18
CA GLY A 365 19.68 0.60 0.42
C GLY A 365 20.71 1.02 1.47
N GLN A 366 20.46 2.14 2.13
CA GLN A 366 21.23 2.49 3.32
C GLN A 366 20.69 1.71 4.51
N VAL A 367 21.44 0.69 4.95
CA VAL A 367 21.06 -0.15 6.09
C VAL A 367 21.21 0.62 7.40
N TYR A 368 20.14 0.62 8.20
CA TYR A 368 20.17 1.03 9.59
C TYR A 368 20.32 -0.21 10.46
N SER A 369 21.35 -0.23 11.30
CA SER A 369 21.62 -1.32 12.24
C SER A 369 20.44 -1.51 13.21
N PRO A 370 20.35 -2.68 13.89
CA PRO A 370 19.32 -2.90 14.89
C PRO A 370 19.24 -1.73 15.88
N SER A 371 18.07 -1.11 15.95
CA SER A 371 17.90 0.18 16.64
C SER A 371 16.81 0.11 17.68
N ILE A 372 16.94 0.95 18.71
CA ILE A 372 16.02 0.98 19.84
C ILE A 372 14.64 1.44 19.37
N VAL A 373 13.62 0.67 19.74
CA VAL A 373 12.23 1.07 19.56
C VAL A 373 11.89 2.14 20.58
N TYR A 374 11.65 3.35 20.10
CA TYR A 374 11.21 4.47 20.93
C TYR A 374 9.85 4.13 21.53
N ARG A 375 9.77 4.08 22.87
CA ARG A 375 8.55 3.76 23.60
C ARG A 375 7.85 5.03 24.06
N PRO A 376 6.51 5.11 23.92
CA PRO A 376 5.76 6.26 24.40
C PRO A 376 5.91 6.40 25.92
N GLN A 377 6.15 7.62 26.38
CA GLN A 377 6.20 7.94 27.81
C GLN A 377 4.80 8.15 28.41
N SER A 378 3.86 8.68 27.60
CA SER A 378 2.47 8.90 27.99
C SER A 378 1.57 7.74 27.59
N ARG A 379 0.60 7.42 28.44
CA ARG A 379 -0.45 6.43 28.15
C ARG A 379 -1.73 7.05 27.57
N GLU A 380 -1.90 8.37 27.67
CA GLU A 380 -3.11 9.07 27.24
C GLU A 380 -3.01 9.58 25.80
N GLU A 381 -1.86 10.16 25.44
CA GLU A 381 -1.61 10.73 24.13
C GLU A 381 -0.14 10.59 23.72
N ILE A 382 0.09 9.96 22.57
CA ILE A 382 1.41 9.72 22.00
C ILE A 382 1.68 10.77 20.93
N ASN A 383 2.75 11.55 21.12
CA ASN A 383 3.07 12.70 20.27
C ASN A 383 4.30 12.47 19.39
N GLY A 384 5.14 11.48 19.70
CA GLY A 384 6.24 11.06 18.85
C GLY A 384 5.73 10.18 17.71
N VAL A 385 5.94 10.60 16.45
CA VAL A 385 5.49 9.84 15.28
C VAL A 385 6.15 8.47 15.18
N TRP A 386 7.34 8.32 15.77
CA TRP A 386 8.13 7.09 15.83
C TRP A 386 8.04 6.36 17.18
N GLU A 387 7.21 6.85 18.12
CA GLU A 387 6.95 6.15 19.37
C GLU A 387 6.00 4.98 19.10
N VAL A 388 6.45 3.76 19.37
CA VAL A 388 5.74 2.51 19.07
C VAL A 388 5.41 1.77 20.36
N THR A 389 4.14 1.39 20.49
CA THR A 389 3.65 0.71 21.69
C THR A 389 4.11 -0.76 21.71
N VAL A 390 4.10 -1.39 22.89
CA VAL A 390 4.42 -2.82 23.02
C VAL A 390 3.38 -3.69 22.30
N ASN A 391 2.12 -3.23 22.26
CA ASN A 391 1.07 -3.88 21.49
C ASN A 391 1.39 -3.87 20.00
N GLU A 392 1.84 -2.73 19.47
CA GLU A 392 2.14 -2.57 18.05
C GLU A 392 3.36 -3.41 17.66
N PHE A 393 4.48 -3.19 18.35
CA PHE A 393 5.69 -3.97 18.18
C PHE A 393 6.35 -4.23 19.54
N PRO A 394 6.57 -5.49 19.91
CA PRO A 394 6.88 -5.88 21.29
C PRO A 394 8.38 -5.82 21.61
N TRP A 395 9.28 -6.02 20.64
CA TRP A 395 10.72 -6.05 20.91
C TRP A 395 11.32 -4.69 21.20
N LYS A 396 12.36 -4.67 22.02
CA LYS A 396 13.12 -3.45 22.33
C LYS A 396 13.95 -2.95 21.14
N LEU A 397 14.29 -3.82 20.20
CA LEU A 397 15.07 -3.49 19.01
C LEU A 397 14.26 -3.81 17.75
N TYR A 398 14.39 -2.97 16.73
CA TYR A 398 14.03 -3.34 15.36
C TYR A 398 15.12 -4.26 14.77
N PRO A 399 14.79 -5.15 13.82
CA PRO A 399 15.80 -5.77 12.96
C PRO A 399 16.50 -4.69 12.10
N GLU A 400 17.51 -5.09 11.33
CA GLU A 400 18.03 -4.24 10.26
C GLU A 400 16.91 -3.85 9.29
N PHE A 401 16.90 -2.59 8.87
CA PHE A 401 15.98 -2.07 7.86
C PHE A 401 16.67 -1.02 6.98
N TYR A 402 16.07 -0.68 5.84
CA TYR A 402 16.56 0.41 4.99
C TYR A 402 16.00 1.75 5.45
N PHE A 403 16.82 2.81 5.47
CA PHE A 403 16.29 4.17 5.59
C PHE A 403 15.27 4.45 4.48
N GLY A 404 14.10 4.97 4.85
CA GLY A 404 12.95 5.19 3.96
C GLY A 404 13.07 6.28 2.91
N LEU A 405 14.29 6.63 2.50
CA LEU A 405 14.55 7.65 1.47
C LEU A 405 14.69 7.07 0.06
N THR A 406 15.45 5.98 -0.08
CA THR A 406 15.70 5.30 -1.36
C THR A 406 16.16 3.87 -1.09
N TYR A 407 15.57 2.91 -1.77
CA TYR A 407 16.00 1.51 -1.74
C TYR A 407 15.61 0.78 -3.02
N LEU A 408 16.23 -0.38 -3.23
CA LEU A 408 16.11 -1.24 -4.39
C LEU A 408 15.59 -2.60 -3.95
N LEU A 409 14.56 -3.09 -4.62
CA LEU A 409 14.07 -4.46 -4.49
C LEU A 409 14.02 -5.10 -5.87
N GLY A 410 14.67 -6.26 -6.01
CA GLY A 410 14.53 -7.12 -7.17
C GLY A 410 13.13 -7.72 -7.25
N SER A 411 12.70 -8.12 -8.45
CA SER A 411 11.33 -8.64 -8.64
C SER A 411 11.02 -9.89 -7.81
N SER A 412 12.01 -10.77 -7.61
CA SER A 412 11.82 -11.95 -6.74
C SER A 412 11.57 -11.53 -5.28
N ILE A 413 12.18 -10.43 -4.83
CA ILE A 413 12.00 -9.92 -3.47
C ILE A 413 10.63 -9.27 -3.32
N VAL A 414 10.21 -8.43 -4.28
CA VAL A 414 8.89 -7.79 -4.26
C VAL A 414 7.78 -8.82 -4.15
N LYS A 415 7.84 -9.91 -4.93
CA LYS A 415 6.87 -11.02 -4.87
C LYS A 415 6.81 -11.66 -3.48
N ARG A 416 7.98 -11.98 -2.90
CA ARG A 416 8.07 -12.59 -1.56
C ARG A 416 7.54 -11.66 -0.48
N VAL A 417 7.87 -10.36 -0.55
CA VAL A 417 7.37 -9.33 0.39
C VAL A 417 5.86 -9.16 0.27
N ALA A 418 5.30 -9.19 -0.95
CA ALA A 418 3.86 -9.09 -1.18
C ALA A 418 3.08 -10.19 -0.44
N ILE A 419 3.54 -11.44 -0.51
CA ILE A 419 2.93 -12.57 0.21
C ILE A 419 3.20 -12.47 1.72
N ALA A 420 4.47 -12.33 2.13
CA ALA A 420 4.87 -12.36 3.53
C ALA A 420 4.27 -11.21 4.37
N SER A 421 3.97 -10.07 3.74
CA SER A 421 3.28 -8.95 4.39
C SER A 421 1.92 -9.34 4.96
N ALA A 422 1.23 -10.31 4.35
CA ALA A 422 -0.07 -10.80 4.83
C ALA A 422 0.01 -11.61 6.14
N PHE A 423 1.19 -12.17 6.42
CA PHE A 423 1.48 -13.01 7.58
C PHE A 423 2.39 -12.30 8.61
N THR A 424 2.45 -10.97 8.52
CA THR A 424 3.26 -10.13 9.40
C THR A 424 2.36 -9.05 10.00
N LYS A 425 2.42 -8.87 11.32
CA LYS A 425 1.61 -7.84 11.98
C LYS A 425 1.98 -6.47 11.41
N PRO A 426 1.02 -5.65 10.96
CA PRO A 426 1.34 -4.31 10.52
C PRO A 426 1.77 -3.46 11.72
N MET A 427 2.70 -2.55 11.47
CA MET A 427 3.07 -1.45 12.37
C MET A 427 3.21 -0.18 11.53
N ARG A 428 3.14 1.00 12.13
CA ARG A 428 3.03 2.28 11.40
C ARG A 428 4.30 2.75 10.72
N ILE A 429 5.45 2.24 11.16
CA ILE A 429 6.75 2.61 10.58
C ILE A 429 7.03 1.63 9.44
N ASP A 430 6.82 2.08 8.21
CA ASP A 430 6.92 1.29 6.99
C ASP A 430 8.31 0.71 6.77
N ASP A 431 9.34 1.51 7.02
CA ASP A 431 10.74 1.09 6.89
C ASP A 431 11.07 -0.09 7.81
N ALA A 432 10.73 0.03 9.09
CA ALA A 432 10.94 -1.03 10.07
C ALA A 432 10.04 -2.25 9.79
N PHE A 433 8.80 -2.04 9.32
CA PHE A 433 7.94 -3.13 8.88
C PHE A 433 8.57 -3.91 7.71
N LEU A 434 9.13 -3.22 6.71
CA LEU A 434 9.85 -3.88 5.61
C LEU A 434 11.04 -4.69 6.14
N GLY A 435 11.83 -4.14 7.07
CA GLY A 435 12.92 -4.86 7.73
C GLY A 435 12.46 -6.14 8.44
N ILE A 436 11.33 -6.09 9.16
CA ILE A 436 10.72 -7.28 9.80
C ILE A 436 10.31 -8.32 8.77
N VAL A 437 9.66 -7.92 7.68
CA VAL A 437 9.26 -8.84 6.60
C VAL A 437 10.47 -9.48 5.94
N LEU A 438 11.53 -8.70 5.64
CA LEU A 438 12.77 -9.22 5.06
C LEU A 438 13.49 -10.18 6.01
N ASN A 439 13.53 -9.87 7.31
CA ASN A 439 14.10 -10.75 8.34
C ASN A 439 13.35 -12.09 8.42
N LYS A 440 12.00 -12.06 8.44
CA LYS A 440 11.15 -13.26 8.40
C LYS A 440 11.36 -14.12 7.15
N LEU A 441 11.63 -13.48 6.02
CA LEU A 441 11.98 -14.14 4.76
C LEU A 441 13.43 -14.66 4.72
N ASN A 442 14.20 -14.47 5.80
CA ASN A 442 15.63 -14.75 5.88
C ASN A 442 16.43 -14.10 4.74
N ILE A 443 16.08 -12.86 4.39
CA ILE A 443 16.77 -12.07 3.36
C ILE A 443 17.74 -11.12 4.06
N LYS A 444 19.02 -11.26 3.74
CA LYS A 444 20.07 -10.37 4.24
C LYS A 444 20.01 -9.04 3.49
N LEU A 445 19.90 -7.94 4.24
CA LEU A 445 19.94 -6.60 3.68
C LEU A 445 21.36 -6.28 3.17
N ARG A 446 21.45 -5.55 2.05
CA ARG A 446 22.74 -5.11 1.51
C ARG A 446 22.83 -3.60 1.59
N HIS A 447 23.86 -3.13 2.27
CA HIS A 447 24.24 -1.74 2.20
C HIS A 447 24.77 -1.42 0.79
N LEU A 448 24.31 -0.32 0.20
CA LEU A 448 24.81 0.17 -1.08
C LEU A 448 25.37 1.58 -0.89
N ASP A 449 26.69 1.74 -1.05
CA ASP A 449 27.38 3.03 -0.91
C ASP A 449 26.90 4.07 -1.93
N VAL A 450 26.28 3.63 -3.03
CA VAL A 450 25.66 4.53 -4.00
C VAL A 450 24.36 5.16 -3.51
N ILE A 451 23.79 4.71 -2.39
CA ILE A 451 22.60 5.31 -1.78
C ILE A 451 23.03 6.10 -0.55
N GLN A 452 22.68 7.39 -0.51
CA GLN A 452 23.19 8.34 0.47
C GLN A 452 22.04 9.14 1.11
N ILE A 453 22.03 9.26 2.45
CA ILE A 453 21.08 10.15 3.17
C ILE A 453 21.28 11.62 2.77
N SER A 454 22.50 12.06 2.55
CA SER A 454 22.80 13.48 2.30
C SER A 454 23.92 13.63 1.28
N ALA A 455 23.66 13.21 0.04
CA ALA A 455 24.58 13.43 -1.06
C ALA A 455 24.68 14.92 -1.44
N HIS A 456 25.90 15.36 -1.72
CA HIS A 456 26.22 16.61 -2.39
C HIS A 456 27.01 16.34 -3.68
N GLU A 457 27.67 17.35 -4.23
CA GLU A 457 28.42 17.24 -5.48
C GLU A 457 29.46 16.11 -5.47
N ARG A 458 30.22 16.00 -4.37
CA ARG A 458 31.25 14.96 -4.21
C ARG A 458 30.66 13.55 -4.28
N GLU A 459 29.59 13.29 -3.56
CA GLU A 459 28.96 11.96 -3.53
C GLU A 459 28.35 11.62 -4.90
N VAL A 460 27.76 12.61 -5.58
CA VAL A 460 27.26 12.43 -6.95
C VAL A 460 28.41 12.05 -7.91
N LEU A 461 29.58 12.68 -7.80
CA LEU A 461 30.78 12.32 -8.57
C LEU A 461 31.28 10.91 -8.24
N LEU A 462 31.16 10.48 -6.99
CA LEU A 462 31.53 9.14 -6.53
C LEU A 462 30.51 8.06 -6.90
N GLY A 463 29.36 8.43 -7.48
CA GLY A 463 28.38 7.50 -8.01
C GLY A 463 27.06 7.43 -7.22
N ALA A 464 26.78 8.37 -6.33
CA ALA A 464 25.51 8.42 -5.62
C ALA A 464 24.32 8.47 -6.59
N ILE A 465 23.34 7.59 -6.40
CA ILE A 465 22.15 7.48 -7.27
C ILE A 465 21.00 8.36 -6.81
N ASN A 466 21.03 8.86 -5.59
CA ASN A 466 20.00 9.72 -5.02
C ASN A 466 20.62 10.97 -4.36
N VAL A 467 19.84 12.03 -4.30
CA VAL A 467 20.24 13.32 -3.72
C VAL A 467 19.00 14.03 -3.16
N PRO A 468 19.06 14.67 -1.98
CA PRO A 468 17.94 15.47 -1.47
C PRO A 468 17.50 16.53 -2.49
N SER A 469 16.20 16.69 -2.72
CA SER A 469 15.70 17.59 -3.78
C SER A 469 16.07 19.06 -3.56
N GLY A 470 16.27 19.45 -2.29
CA GLY A 470 16.76 20.79 -1.93
C GLY A 470 18.20 21.04 -2.41
N THR A 471 19.03 20.00 -2.42
CA THR A 471 20.42 20.04 -2.89
C THR A 471 20.48 19.94 -4.41
N SER A 472 19.75 18.99 -4.98
CA SER A 472 19.75 18.68 -6.42
C SER A 472 19.44 19.90 -7.28
N LYS A 473 18.52 20.78 -6.83
CA LYS A 473 18.14 22.02 -7.54
C LYS A 473 19.33 22.93 -7.81
N ASN A 474 20.32 22.90 -6.91
CA ASN A 474 21.49 23.76 -6.97
C ASN A 474 22.60 23.13 -7.78
N ILE A 475 22.78 21.81 -7.68
CA ILE A 475 23.96 21.13 -8.23
C ILE A 475 23.72 20.38 -9.54
N ILE A 476 22.47 20.02 -9.91
CA ILE A 476 22.18 19.28 -11.16
C ILE A 476 21.56 20.20 -12.21
N ASN A 477 22.07 20.10 -13.45
CA ASN A 477 21.44 20.63 -14.64
C ASN A 477 20.46 19.60 -15.23
N TRP A 478 19.17 19.75 -14.96
CA TRP A 478 18.14 18.80 -15.41
C TRP A 478 17.90 18.76 -16.92
N LYS A 479 18.44 19.70 -17.69
CA LYS A 479 18.44 19.59 -19.16
C LYS A 479 19.42 18.51 -19.63
N THR A 480 20.56 18.38 -18.96
CA THR A 480 21.68 17.51 -19.40
C THR A 480 21.90 16.29 -18.50
N GLY A 481 21.36 16.32 -17.27
CA GLY A 481 21.56 15.33 -16.23
C GLY A 481 22.95 15.35 -15.59
N PHE A 482 23.75 16.40 -15.84
CA PHE A 482 25.08 16.57 -15.25
C PHE A 482 25.07 17.53 -14.07
N LEU A 483 26.17 17.54 -13.31
CA LEU A 483 26.43 18.61 -12.38
C LEU A 483 26.57 19.95 -13.12
N LYS A 484 26.21 21.05 -12.46
CA LYS A 484 26.20 22.40 -13.04
C LYS A 484 27.59 23.00 -13.22
#